data_AF-A0A086MPG3-F1
#
_entry.id   AF-A0A086MPG3-F1
#
_cell.length_a   1.000
_cell.length_b   1.000
_cell.length_c   1.000
_cell.angle_alpha   90.00
_cell.angle_beta   90.00
_cell.angle_gamma   90.00
#
_symmetry.space_group_name_H-M   'P 1'
#
loop_
_entity.id
_entity.type
_entity.pdbx_description
1 polymer ?
#
loop_
_entity_poly.entity_id
_entity_poly.type
_entity_poly.pdbx_seq_one_letter_code
_entity_poly.pdbx_strand_id
1 'polypeptide(L)' 'MRARYYFNLTDGETIIRDEQGIEASGIQAAVVSALEAAEELRAQDPSNWDEWQGWRLEIVDASGRAVQTIPLDARSAH' A
#
# COMPACT_ATOMS: atom_id res chain seq x y z
N MET A 1 2.25 -18.07 -12.58
CA MET A 1 2.44 -16.85 -13.40
C MET A 1 2.54 -15.68 -12.46
N ARG A 2 3.47 -14.74 -12.69
CA ARG A 2 3.57 -13.52 -11.89
C ARG A 2 2.74 -12.41 -12.55
N ALA A 3 2.10 -11.59 -11.75
CA ALA A 3 1.34 -10.44 -12.19
C ALA A 3 1.95 -9.17 -11.57
N ARG A 4 1.85 -8.06 -12.30
CA ARG A 4 2.29 -6.75 -11.81
C ARG A 4 1.16 -6.16 -10.96
N TYR A 5 1.50 -5.76 -9.75
CA TYR A 5 0.61 -5.04 -8.84
C TYR A 5 1.21 -3.68 -8.55
N TYR A 6 0.38 -2.65 -8.51
CA TYR A 6 0.77 -1.28 -8.27
C TYR A 6 0.26 -0.84 -6.90
N PHE A 7 1.07 -0.11 -6.16
CA PHE A 7 0.76 0.33 -4.80
C PHE A 7 0.46 1.81 -4.76
N ASN A 8 -0.76 2.18 -5.13
CA ASN A 8 -1.14 3.58 -5.16
C ASN A 8 -1.43 4.07 -3.75
N LEU A 9 -0.73 5.12 -3.31
CA LEU A 9 -1.06 5.79 -2.07
C LEU A 9 -2.14 6.84 -2.33
N THR A 10 -3.19 6.82 -1.53
CA THR A 10 -4.19 7.88 -1.57
C THR A 10 -4.68 8.23 -0.18
N ASP A 11 -5.02 9.49 0.03
CA ASP A 11 -5.72 9.95 1.22
C ASP A 11 -7.23 10.16 0.95
N GLY A 12 -7.63 10.18 -0.32
CA GLY A 12 -8.98 10.56 -0.78
C GLY A 12 -8.99 11.91 -1.48
N GLU A 13 -8.13 12.83 -1.05
CA GLU A 13 -7.90 14.10 -1.76
C GLU A 13 -6.73 14.00 -2.74
N THR A 14 -5.64 13.35 -2.31
CA THR A 14 -4.44 13.14 -3.14
C THR A 14 -4.31 11.68 -3.54
N ILE A 15 -3.84 11.43 -4.77
CA ILE A 15 -3.50 10.09 -5.27
C ILE A 15 -2.08 10.13 -5.82
N ILE A 16 -1.18 9.41 -5.16
CA ILE A 16 0.18 9.11 -5.60
C ILE A 16 0.12 7.73 -6.25
N ARG A 17 0.24 7.69 -7.57
CA ARG A 17 0.27 6.43 -8.30
C ARG A 17 1.67 5.85 -8.29
N ASP A 18 1.76 4.57 -8.02
CA ASP A 18 3.02 3.85 -8.14
C ASP A 18 3.21 3.41 -9.60
N GLU A 19 4.25 3.93 -10.25
CA GLU A 19 4.57 3.62 -11.65
C GLU A 19 5.49 2.40 -11.77
N GLN A 20 6.20 2.05 -10.70
CA GLN A 20 7.09 0.88 -10.69
C GLN A 20 6.28 -0.42 -10.61
N GLY A 21 5.40 -0.52 -9.61
CA GLY A 21 4.74 -1.75 -9.23
C GLY A 21 5.71 -2.86 -8.83
N ILE A 22 5.18 -3.97 -8.35
CA ILE A 22 5.95 -5.18 -8.08
C ILE A 22 5.40 -6.37 -8.85
N GLU A 23 6.28 -7.32 -9.18
CA GLU A 23 5.87 -8.62 -9.71
C GLU A 23 5.62 -9.59 -8.56
N ALA A 24 4.36 -9.91 -8.32
CA ALA A 24 3.96 -10.87 -7.31
C ALA A 24 3.33 -12.12 -7.94
N SER A 25 3.47 -13.26 -7.27
CA SER A 25 2.85 -14.51 -7.71
C SER A 25 1.31 -14.51 -7.60
N GLY A 26 0.73 -13.49 -6.96
CA GLY A 26 -0.70 -13.32 -6.76
C GLY A 26 -1.00 -12.20 -5.77
N ILE A 27 -2.29 -11.89 -5.58
CA ILE A 27 -2.75 -10.82 -4.68
C ILE A 27 -2.19 -11.02 -3.27
N GLN A 28 -2.19 -12.25 -2.75
CA GLN A 28 -1.66 -12.54 -1.41
C GLN A 28 -0.17 -12.14 -1.26
N ALA A 29 0.66 -12.43 -2.26
CA ALA A 29 2.06 -12.03 -2.23
C ALA A 29 2.22 -10.50 -2.36
N ALA A 30 1.38 -9.84 -3.17
CA ALA A 30 1.36 -8.39 -3.26
C ALA A 30 0.93 -7.72 -1.94
N VAL A 31 -0.05 -8.30 -1.24
CA VAL A 31 -0.50 -7.84 0.08
C VAL A 31 0.61 -7.96 1.11
N VAL A 32 1.35 -9.06 1.13
CA VAL A 32 2.49 -9.23 2.05
C VAL A 32 3.53 -8.14 1.80
N SER A 33 3.96 -7.95 0.55
CA SER A 33 4.94 -6.89 0.24
C SER A 33 4.42 -5.48 0.52
N ALA A 34 3.13 -5.21 0.30
CA ALA A 34 2.52 -3.92 0.63
C ALA A 34 2.48 -3.68 2.15
N LEU A 35 2.22 -4.72 2.93
CA LEU A 35 2.24 -4.66 4.39
C LEU A 35 3.67 -4.42 4.89
N GLU A 36 4.65 -5.16 4.37
CA GLU A 36 6.06 -4.94 4.71
C GLU A 36 6.51 -3.51 4.38
N ALA A 37 6.16 -2.99 3.19
CA ALA A 37 6.46 -1.61 2.82
C ALA A 37 5.77 -0.59 3.75
N ALA A 38 4.51 -0.82 4.12
CA ALA A 38 3.79 0.02 5.08
C ALA A 38 4.44 -0.01 6.47
N GLU A 39 4.88 -1.18 6.93
CA GLU A 39 5.60 -1.31 8.20
C GLU A 39 6.97 -0.64 8.14
N GLU A 40 7.73 -0.78 7.06
CA GLU A 40 9.01 -0.08 6.87
C GLU A 40 8.83 1.44 6.85
N LEU A 41 7.79 1.96 6.20
CA LEU A 41 7.48 3.40 6.21
C LEU A 41 7.15 3.89 7.63
N ARG A 42 6.33 3.15 8.38
CA ARG A 42 6.00 3.48 9.78
C ARG A 42 7.21 3.36 10.71
N ALA A 43 8.10 2.40 10.45
CA ALA A 43 9.29 2.17 11.26
C ALA A 43 10.36 3.24 11.02
N GLN A 44 10.44 3.80 9.80
CA GLN A 44 11.36 4.89 9.47
C GLN A 44 10.95 6.20 10.15
N ASP A 45 9.65 6.50 10.21
CA ASP A 45 9.13 7.74 10.82
C ASP A 45 8.03 7.47 11.87
N PRO A 46 8.39 6.92 13.04
CA PRO A 46 7.44 6.59 14.09
C PRO A 46 6.80 7.83 14.76
N SER A 47 7.33 9.04 14.52
CA SER A 47 6.76 10.29 15.02
C SER A 47 5.78 10.97 14.07
N ASN A 48 5.77 10.61 12.77
CA ASN A 48 4.96 11.28 11.75
C ASN A 48 3.71 10.48 11.41
N TRP A 49 3.06 9.92 12.42
CA TRP A 49 1.74 9.29 12.27
C TRP A 49 0.70 10.24 11.70
N ASP A 50 0.81 11.53 11.99
CA ASP A 50 -0.05 12.58 11.46
C ASP A 50 0.09 12.70 9.93
N GLU A 51 1.30 12.50 9.37
CA GLU A 51 1.52 12.52 7.93
C GLU A 51 0.90 11.32 7.21
N TRP A 52 0.71 10.20 7.91
CA TRP A 52 0.06 9.00 7.37
C TRP A 52 -1.42 8.90 7.74
N GLN A 53 -1.96 9.88 8.46
CA GLN A 53 -3.37 9.90 8.83
C GLN A 53 -4.23 10.06 7.56
N GLY A 54 -5.19 9.16 7.37
CA GLY A 54 -6.07 9.13 6.20
C GLY A 54 -5.46 8.49 4.94
N TRP A 55 -4.12 8.39 4.89
CA TRP A 55 -3.42 7.68 3.84
C TRP A 55 -3.71 6.18 3.89
N ARG A 56 -3.92 5.63 2.70
CA ARG A 56 -4.16 4.21 2.46
C ARG A 56 -3.45 3.79 1.19
N LEU A 57 -2.90 2.59 1.23
CA LEU A 57 -2.18 1.97 0.14
C LEU A 57 -3.17 1.05 -0.60
N GLU A 58 -3.53 1.44 -1.81
CA GLU A 58 -4.38 0.69 -2.73
C GLU A 58 -3.52 -0.19 -3.63
N ILE A 59 -3.73 -1.50 -3.54
CA ILE A 59 -3.13 -2.49 -4.41
C ILE A 59 -4.00 -2.60 -5.65
N VAL A 60 -3.42 -2.29 -6.80
CA VAL A 60 -4.07 -2.29 -8.10
C VAL A 60 -3.45 -3.35 -9.00
N ASP A 61 -4.27 -4.22 -9.59
CA ASP A 61 -3.81 -5.23 -10.55
C ASP A 61 -3.42 -4.57 -11.90
N ALA A 62 -2.70 -5.30 -12.75
CA ALA A 62 -2.37 -4.89 -14.13
C ALA A 62 -3.57 -4.41 -14.95
N SER A 63 -4.78 -4.83 -14.60
CA SER A 63 -6.03 -4.38 -15.21
C SER A 63 -6.48 -2.97 -14.76
N GLY A 64 -5.77 -2.32 -13.83
CA GLY A 64 -6.15 -1.02 -13.26
C GLY A 64 -7.24 -1.10 -12.19
N ARG A 65 -7.54 -2.30 -11.68
CA ARG A 65 -8.56 -2.51 -10.64
C ARG A 65 -7.92 -2.61 -9.27
N ALA A 66 -8.39 -1.79 -8.32
CA ALA A 66 -8.05 -1.94 -6.91
C ALA A 66 -8.57 -3.28 -6.39
N VAL A 67 -7.64 -4.17 -6.01
CA VAL A 67 -7.93 -5.50 -5.48
C VAL A 67 -7.92 -5.53 -3.95
N GLN A 68 -7.13 -4.64 -3.33
CA GLN A 68 -7.02 -4.55 -1.87
C GLN A 68 -6.65 -3.12 -1.48
N THR A 69 -7.05 -2.71 -0.28
CA THR A 69 -6.66 -1.43 0.31
C THR A 69 -6.19 -1.66 1.74
N ILE A 70 -5.08 -1.02 2.11
CA ILE A 70 -4.45 -1.13 3.42
C ILE A 70 -4.33 0.28 4.01
N PRO A 71 -5.10 0.62 5.06
CA PRO A 71 -4.95 1.90 5.73
C PRO A 71 -3.59 2.00 6.43
N LEU A 72 -2.88 3.11 6.22
CA LEU A 72 -1.61 3.39 6.88
C LEU A 72 -1.83 3.94 8.29
N ASP A 73 -2.96 4.64 8.52
CA ASP A 73 -3.36 5.23 9.81
C ASP A 73 -3.87 4.22 10.84
N ALA A 74 -4.35 3.06 10.37
CA ALA A 74 -4.93 2.06 11.26
C ALA A 74 -3.82 1.49 12.14
N ARG A 75 -3.78 1.94 13.41
CA ARG A 75 -3.07 1.24 14.46
C ARG A 75 -3.58 -0.18 14.45
N SER A 76 -2.71 -1.14 14.09
CA SER A 76 -2.92 -2.54 14.46
C SER A 76 -3.12 -2.54 15.97
N ALA A 77 -4.38 -2.58 16.40
CA ALA A 77 -4.75 -2.62 17.81
C ALA A 77 -4.26 -3.97 18.32
N HIS A 78 -3.08 -3.95 18.92
CA HIS A 78 -2.53 -5.06 19.69
C HIS A 78 -3.30 -5.20 21.00
#